data_AF-A0A9D5LLB8-F1
#
_entry.id   AF-A0A9D5LLB8-F1
#
_cell.length_a   1.000
_cell.length_b   1.000
_cell.length_c   1.000
_cell.angle_alpha   90.00
_cell.angle_beta   90.00
_cell.angle_gamma   90.00
#
_symmetry.space_group_name_H-M   'P 1'
#
loop_
_entity.id
_entity.type
_entity.pdbx_description
1 polymer ?
#
loop_
_entity_poly.entity_id
_entity_poly.type
_entity_poly.pdbx_seq_one_letter_code
_entity_poly.pdbx_strand_id
1 'polypeptide(L)'
;MAMYNAATHLRECVDSVLAQTFADFELLIVDDGSTDSSADIVRSYSDSRIRLICRPHDFIASLNTLLSEARGHYIARMDADDIMMPDRLQIQYNYLETHPEVAAFCSQAVRIDSHGQPN
;
A
#
# COMPACT_ATOMS: atom_id res chain seq x y z
N MET A 1 2.32 3.03 1.81
CA MET A 1 3.27 1.98 1.37
C MET A 1 4.66 2.57 1.35
N ALA A 2 5.62 1.98 2.04
CA ALA A 2 7.03 2.35 1.90
C ALA A 2 7.68 1.39 0.90
N MET A 3 8.47 1.90 -0.04
CA MET A 3 9.17 1.09 -1.02
C MET A 3 10.66 1.42 -1.03
N TYR A 4 11.48 0.39 -1.23
CA TYR A 4 12.93 0.51 -1.42
C TYR A 4 13.39 -0.59 -2.37
N ASN A 5 13.83 -0.21 -3.57
CA ASN A 5 14.25 -1.14 -4.62
C ASN A 5 13.22 -2.27 -4.91
N ALA A 6 11.95 -1.87 -5.09
CA ALA A 6 10.81 -2.77 -5.23
C ALA A 6 10.37 -3.00 -6.70
N ALA A 7 11.17 -2.58 -7.70
CA ALA A 7 10.71 -2.49 -9.09
C ALA A 7 10.12 -3.80 -9.66
N THR A 8 10.59 -4.96 -9.17
CA THR A 8 10.14 -6.29 -9.63
C THR A 8 8.65 -6.53 -9.38
N HIS A 9 8.13 -6.16 -8.22
CA HIS A 9 6.76 -6.51 -7.77
C HIS A 9 5.84 -5.30 -7.64
N LEU A 10 6.40 -4.08 -7.65
CA LEU A 10 5.68 -2.85 -7.37
C LEU A 10 4.49 -2.59 -8.29
N ARG A 11 4.58 -2.96 -9.58
CA ARG A 11 3.47 -2.76 -10.52
C ARG A 11 2.25 -3.59 -10.12
N GLU A 12 2.47 -4.88 -9.86
CA GLU A 12 1.41 -5.79 -9.43
C GLU A 12 0.82 -5.37 -8.07
N CYS A 13 1.69 -4.96 -7.14
CA CYS A 13 1.28 -4.41 -5.85
C CYS A 13 0.36 -3.20 -6.01
N VAL A 14 0.79 -2.16 -6.73
CA VAL A 14 0.00 -0.94 -6.95
C VAL A 14 -1.29 -1.26 -7.70
N ASP A 15 -1.25 -2.08 -8.75
CA ASP A 15 -2.42 -2.47 -9.52
C ASP A 15 -3.48 -3.15 -8.63
N SER A 16 -3.05 -4.03 -7.71
CA SER A 16 -3.95 -4.71 -6.76
C SER A 16 -4.62 -3.77 -5.76
N VAL A 17 -3.92 -2.70 -5.35
CA VAL A 17 -4.47 -1.66 -4.47
C VAL A 17 -5.45 -0.78 -5.25
N LEU A 18 -5.12 -0.39 -6.48
CA LEU A 18 -6.00 0.45 -7.31
C LEU A 18 -7.30 -0.28 -7.72
N ALA A 19 -7.24 -1.61 -7.83
CA ALA A 19 -8.35 -2.49 -8.20
C ALA A 19 -9.27 -2.89 -7.02
N GLN A 20 -9.09 -2.31 -5.83
CA GLN A 20 -9.96 -2.57 -4.69
C GLN A 20 -11.42 -2.18 -4.96
N THR A 21 -12.36 -2.95 -4.42
CA THR A 21 -13.80 -2.67 -4.55
C THR A 21 -14.23 -1.43 -3.77
N PHE A 22 -13.53 -1.09 -2.69
CA PHE A 22 -13.68 0.18 -1.98
C PHE A 22 -12.86 1.26 -2.70
N ALA A 23 -13.52 2.29 -3.23
CA ALA A 23 -12.89 3.28 -4.10
C ALA A 23 -12.45 4.58 -3.39
N ASP A 24 -13.00 4.86 -2.20
CA ASP A 24 -12.76 6.11 -1.46
C ASP A 24 -11.51 6.05 -0.58
N PHE A 25 -10.35 5.99 -1.23
CA PHE A 25 -9.05 5.95 -0.55
C PHE A 25 -8.00 6.79 -1.28
N GLU A 26 -6.93 7.12 -0.57
CA GLU A 26 -5.68 7.59 -1.18
C GLU A 26 -4.60 6.51 -1.06
N LEU A 27 -3.73 6.43 -2.07
CA LEU A 27 -2.55 5.56 -2.06
C LEU A 27 -1.30 6.43 -1.85
N LEU A 28 -0.90 6.55 -0.60
CA LEU A 28 0.30 7.28 -0.21
C LEU A 28 1.52 6.35 -0.26
N ILE A 29 2.50 6.71 -1.07
CA ILE A 29 3.73 5.94 -1.31
C ILE A 29 4.94 6.80 -0.93
N VAL A 30 5.86 6.23 -0.14
CA VAL A 30 7.19 6.81 0.10
C VAL A 30 8.23 5.94 -0.58
N ASP A 31 9.00 6.55 -1.47
CA ASP A 31 10.27 6.00 -1.96
C ASP A 31 11.38 6.29 -0.94
N ASP A 32 11.83 5.24 -0.26
CA ASP A 32 12.82 5.25 0.80
C ASP A 32 14.26 5.19 0.25
N GLY A 33 14.52 5.97 -0.80
CA GLY A 33 15.83 6.13 -1.41
C GLY A 33 16.19 5.03 -2.41
N SER A 34 15.22 4.53 -3.18
CA SER A 34 15.48 3.51 -4.21
C SER A 34 16.49 4.00 -5.25
N THR A 35 17.29 3.05 -5.74
CA THR A 35 18.27 3.26 -6.82
C THR A 35 17.87 2.55 -8.11
N ASP A 36 16.78 1.79 -8.09
CA ASP A 36 16.18 1.14 -9.26
C ASP A 36 15.05 2.01 -9.86
N SER A 37 14.23 1.42 -10.73
CA SER A 37 13.12 2.10 -11.41
C SER A 37 11.84 2.22 -10.57
N SER A 38 11.87 1.94 -9.25
CA SER A 38 10.66 1.96 -8.40
C SER A 38 9.90 3.29 -8.47
N ALA A 39 10.62 4.40 -8.32
CA ALA A 39 10.01 5.74 -8.38
C ALA A 39 9.37 6.02 -9.74
N ASP A 40 10.02 5.58 -10.82
CA ASP A 40 9.52 5.79 -12.19
C ASP A 40 8.30 4.94 -12.50
N ILE A 41 8.22 3.73 -11.93
CA ILE A 41 7.01 2.91 -11.98
C ILE A 41 5.83 3.66 -11.35
N VAL A 42 5.98 4.21 -10.13
CA VAL A 42 4.90 4.98 -9.50
C VAL A 42 4.53 6.22 -10.31
N ARG A 43 5.51 6.95 -10.83
CA ARG A 43 5.27 8.13 -11.69
C ARG A 43 4.56 7.80 -13.01
N SER A 44 4.60 6.55 -13.46
CA SER A 44 3.92 6.12 -14.69
C SER A 44 2.40 6.04 -14.54
N TYR A 45 1.87 6.02 -13.32
CA TYR A 45 0.44 5.99 -13.05
C TYR A 45 -0.18 7.39 -13.18
N SER A 46 -1.34 7.45 -13.83
CA SER A 46 -2.15 8.68 -13.94
C SER A 46 -3.33 8.73 -12.95
N ASP A 47 -3.35 7.82 -11.97
CA ASP A 47 -4.42 7.73 -10.97
C ASP A 47 -4.26 8.84 -9.91
N SER A 48 -5.29 9.68 -9.76
CA SER A 48 -5.27 10.83 -8.85
C SER A 48 -5.24 10.47 -7.37
N ARG A 49 -5.51 9.20 -7.03
CA ARG A 49 -5.40 8.70 -5.65
C ARG A 49 -3.95 8.53 -5.23
N ILE A 50 -3.00 8.44 -6.16
CA ILE A 50 -1.59 8.19 -5.84
C ILE A 50 -0.88 9.48 -5.46
N ARG A 51 -0.18 9.43 -4.33
CA ARG A 51 0.73 10.49 -3.86
C ARG A 51 2.10 9.87 -3.56
N LEU A 52 3.11 10.27 -4.33
CA LEU A 52 4.50 9.82 -4.16
C LEU A 52 5.33 10.86 -3.40
N ILE A 53 6.07 10.42 -2.39
CA ILE A 53 7.04 11.20 -1.64
C ILE A 53 8.40 10.50 -1.77
N CYS A 54 9.43 11.21 -2.22
CA CYS A 54 10.79 10.66 -2.31
C CYS A 54 11.66 11.20 -1.17
N ARG A 55 12.42 10.32 -0.52
CA ARG A 55 13.32 10.68 0.58
C ARG A 55 14.60 9.83 0.60
N PRO A 56 15.64 10.25 1.33
CA PRO A 56 16.78 9.39 1.65
C PRO A 56 16.37 8.17 2.48
N HIS A 57 17.14 7.08 2.36
CA HIS A 57 16.89 5.82 3.04
C HIS A 57 16.90 5.95 4.57
N ASP A 58 15.73 5.79 5.16
CA ASP A 58 15.45 5.66 6.58
C ASP A 58 14.03 5.09 6.71
N PHE A 59 13.93 3.77 6.81
CA PHE A 59 12.66 3.05 6.81
C PHE A 59 11.69 3.55 7.88
N ILE A 60 12.17 3.83 9.09
CA ILE A 60 11.31 4.30 10.20
C ILE A 60 10.80 5.71 9.90
N ALA A 61 11.68 6.62 9.47
CA ALA A 61 11.27 7.96 9.09
C ALA A 61 10.32 7.96 7.89
N SER A 62 10.50 7.03 6.95
CA SER A 62 9.61 6.83 5.80
C SER A 62 8.21 6.40 6.25
N LEU A 63 8.09 5.43 7.16
CA LEU A 63 6.80 5.05 7.72
C LEU A 63 6.13 6.19 8.50
N ASN A 64 6.90 6.94 9.29
CA ASN A 64 6.38 8.09 10.03
C ASN A 64 5.93 9.23 9.11
N THR A 65 6.64 9.44 7.99
CA THR A 65 6.24 10.41 6.95
C THR A 65 4.91 10.01 6.34
N LEU A 66 4.69 8.73 6.05
CA LEU A 66 3.40 8.25 5.57
C LEU A 66 2.27 8.52 6.56
N LEU A 67 2.50 8.26 7.85
CA LEU A 67 1.49 8.52 8.90
C LEU A 67 1.16 10.01 9.03
N SER A 68 2.15 10.89 8.96
CA SER A 68 1.91 12.34 9.08
C SER A 68 1.20 12.95 7.87
N GLU A 69 1.35 12.34 6.70
CA GLU A 69 0.81 12.83 5.42
C GLU A 69 -0.53 12.21 5.04
N ALA A 70 -0.94 11.16 5.75
CA ALA A 70 -2.23 10.50 5.57
C ALA A 70 -3.39 11.43 5.97
N ARG A 71 -4.45 11.40 5.16
CA ARG A 71 -5.66 12.20 5.28
C ARG A 71 -6.90 11.34 5.56
N GLY A 72 -6.79 10.02 5.32
CA GLY A 72 -7.85 9.07 5.61
C GLY A 72 -8.11 8.89 7.12
N HIS A 73 -9.34 8.52 7.46
CA HIS A 73 -9.71 8.17 8.83
C HIS A 73 -9.06 6.85 9.29
N TYR A 74 -9.00 5.88 8.38
CA TYR A 74 -8.36 4.59 8.59
C TYR A 74 -7.03 4.50 7.85
N ILE A 75 -6.07 3.78 8.44
CA ILE A 75 -4.78 3.50 7.84
C ILE A 75 -4.68 2.01 7.51
N ALA A 76 -4.51 1.70 6.22
CA ALA A 76 -4.22 0.35 5.75
C ALA A 76 -2.74 0.23 5.36
N ARG A 77 -1.99 -0.61 6.08
CA ARG A 77 -0.60 -0.92 5.72
C ARG A 77 -0.54 -1.91 4.56
N MET A 78 0.40 -1.68 3.65
CA MET A 78 0.71 -2.52 2.50
C MET A 78 2.22 -2.46 2.24
N ASP A 79 2.85 -3.62 2.08
CA ASP A 79 4.25 -3.75 1.68
C ASP A 79 4.34 -3.79 0.14
N ALA A 80 5.44 -3.30 -0.42
CA ALA A 80 5.57 -3.00 -1.86
C ALA A 80 5.76 -4.24 -2.76
N ASP A 81 5.88 -5.41 -2.16
CA ASP A 81 6.07 -6.72 -2.78
C ASP A 81 4.90 -7.69 -2.53
N ASP A 82 3.83 -7.23 -1.89
CA ASP A 82 2.60 -8.00 -1.65
C ASP A 82 1.49 -7.70 -2.67
N ILE A 83 0.50 -8.59 -2.74
CA ILE A 83 -0.73 -8.43 -3.55
C ILE A 83 -1.95 -8.37 -2.63
N MET A 84 -2.81 -7.37 -2.86
CA MET A 84 -4.04 -7.20 -2.09
C MET A 84 -5.21 -7.98 -2.69
N MET A 85 -5.93 -8.76 -1.87
CA MET A 85 -7.20 -9.37 -2.28
C MET A 85 -8.21 -8.28 -2.65
N PRO A 86 -9.00 -8.41 -3.74
CA PRO A 86 -9.81 -7.30 -4.30
C PRO A 86 -10.82 -6.65 -3.35
N ASP A 87 -11.29 -7.38 -2.35
CA ASP A 87 -12.32 -6.99 -1.41
C ASP A 87 -11.80 -6.60 -0.02
N ARG A 88 -10.48 -6.65 0.20
CA ARG A 88 -9.85 -6.42 1.51
C ARG A 88 -10.32 -5.08 2.11
N LEU A 89 -10.13 -3.97 1.41
CA LEU A 89 -10.45 -2.65 1.97
C LEU A 89 -11.94 -2.51 2.30
N GLN A 90 -12.82 -3.01 1.44
CA GLN A 90 -14.27 -2.93 1.65
C GLN A 90 -14.72 -3.73 2.87
N ILE A 91 -14.19 -4.94 3.04
CA ILE A 91 -14.49 -5.80 4.20
C ILE A 91 -13.98 -5.15 5.49
N GLN A 92 -12.74 -4.66 5.48
CA GLN A 92 -12.13 -4.04 6.66
C GLN A 92 -12.87 -2.75 7.05
N TYR A 93 -13.20 -1.90 6.09
CA TYR A 93 -13.97 -0.68 6.31
C TYR A 93 -15.34 -0.99 6.94
N ASN A 94 -16.13 -1.87 6.33
CA ASN A 94 -17.46 -2.22 6.83
C ASN A 94 -17.43 -2.78 8.25
N TYR A 95 -16.41 -3.58 8.57
CA TYR A 95 -16.26 -4.13 9.90
C TYR A 95 -15.99 -3.04 10.94
N LEU A 96 -15.03 -2.15 10.67
CA LEU A 96 -14.66 -1.07 11.60
C LEU A 96 -15.79 -0.04 11.79
N GLU A 97 -16.52 0.30 10.73
CA GLU A 97 -17.68 1.19 10.81
C GLU A 97 -18.82 0.62 11.68
N THR A 98 -18.92 -0.70 11.79
CA THR A 98 -19.97 -1.37 12.57
C THR A 98 -19.52 -1.76 13.98
N HIS A 99 -18.23 -1.61 14.29
CA HIS A 99 -17.61 -1.99 15.57
C HIS A 99 -16.67 -0.87 16.06
N PRO A 100 -17.20 0.29 16.49
CA PRO A 100 -16.39 1.47 16.84
C PRO A 100 -15.46 1.25 18.04
N GLU A 101 -15.65 0.18 18.82
CA GLU A 101 -14.74 -0.25 19.88
C GLU A 101 -13.45 -0.90 19.37
N VAL A 102 -13.41 -1.30 18.10
CA VAL A 102 -12.27 -1.99 17.48
C VAL A 102 -11.28 -0.97 16.94
N ALA A 103 -10.11 -0.89 17.55
CA ALA A 103 -9.06 0.04 17.13
C ALA A 103 -8.26 -0.42 15.89
N ALA A 104 -8.19 -1.74 15.64
CA ALA A 104 -7.43 -2.30 14.53
C ALA A 104 -8.03 -3.64 14.06
N PHE A 105 -7.97 -3.87 12.76
CA PHE A 105 -8.42 -5.11 12.13
C PHE A 105 -7.33 -5.65 11.19
N CYS A 106 -7.02 -6.94 11.33
CA CYS A 106 -6.08 -7.65 10.47
C CYS A 106 -6.76 -8.90 9.89
N SER A 107 -6.43 -9.24 8.64
CA SER A 107 -6.84 -10.50 8.02
C SER A 107 -5.70 -11.53 8.07
N GLN A 108 -6.03 -12.78 7.75
CA GLN A 108 -5.02 -13.75 7.36
C GLN A 108 -4.37 -13.33 6.03
N ALA A 109 -3.17 -13.82 5.77
CA ALA A 109 -2.44 -13.67 4.52
C ALA A 109 -2.16 -15.05 3.92
N VAL A 110 -2.20 -15.13 2.59
CA VAL A 110 -1.78 -16.32 1.85
C VAL A 110 -0.34 -16.12 1.42
N ARG A 111 0.53 -17.08 1.73
CA ARG A 111 1.92 -17.02 1.30
C ARG A 111 1.99 -17.41 -0.18
N ILE A 112 2.67 -16.59 -0.96
CA ILE A 112 2.94 -16.83 -2.38
C ILE A 112 4.46 -16.88 -2.61
N ASP A 113 4.88 -17.53 -3.69
CA ASP A 113 6.25 -17.50 -4.18
C ASP A 113 6.52 -16.24 -5.04
N SER A 114 7.73 -16.11 -5.56
CA SER A 114 8.13 -14.99 -6.44
C SER A 114 7.40 -14.96 -7.80
N HIS A 115 6.60 -15.97 -8.11
CA HIS A 115 5.78 -16.08 -9.31
C HIS A 115 4.28 -15.92 -9.00
N GLY A 116 3.94 -15.51 -7.77
CA GLY A 116 2.57 -15.30 -7.32
C GLY A 116 1.79 -16.60 -7.06
N GLN A 117 2.46 -17.75 -6.99
CA GLN A 117 1.80 -19.03 -6.75
C GLN A 117 1.73 -19.35 -5.25
N PRO A 118 0.59 -19.84 -4.73
CA PRO A 118 0.47 -20.22 -3.33
C PRO A 118 1.48 -21.29 -2.91
N ASN A 119 2.05 -21.12 -1.71
CA ASN A 119 2.94 -22.09 -1.05
C ASN A 119 2.22 -22.96 -0.02
#